data_AF-A0A1A8G3A2-F1
#
_entry.id   AF-A0A1A8G3A2-F1
#
_cell.length_a   1.000
_cell.length_b   1.000
_cell.length_c   1.000
_cell.angle_alpha   90.00
_cell.angle_beta   90.00
_cell.angle_gamma   90.00
#
_symmetry.space_group_name_H-M   'P 1'
#
loop_
_entity.id
_entity.type
_entity.pdbx_description
1 polymer ?
#
loop_
_entity_poly.entity_id
_entity_poly.type
_entity_poly.pdbx_seq_one_letter_code
_entity_poly.pdbx_strand_id
1 'polypeptide(L)'
;RIILNNPKKRNALSLSMLESLRENIRTGADCDDLRVIIISAAGPVFSSGHDLKELTSSQGREHHTKVFNTCTEVMTLIQDVPVPVIAMVNGVATAAGCQLVASCDIVVATDKSTFATPGVNVGLFCSTPAVAIGRAVPRKVAMEMLFTGSPISAHDALLHGLISKVVPEERLEEETLAIAQRVCRTSRPVVALGKATFQRQMAQGRAAAYATASKVMVDNLAMRDGQEGIRAFIEKRRPVWSHEAGKTHD
;
A
#
# COMPACT_ATOMS: atom_id res chain seq x y z
N ARG A 1 -2.95 -13.42 1.02
CA ARG A 1 -1.62 -12.99 0.51
C ARG A 1 -1.68 -12.98 -1.00
N ILE A 2 -1.15 -11.95 -1.64
CA ILE A 2 -1.05 -11.81 -3.10
C ILE A 2 0.43 -11.89 -3.47
N ILE A 3 0.77 -12.67 -4.49
CA ILE A 3 2.15 -12.86 -4.95
C ILE A 3 2.22 -12.46 -6.42
N LEU A 4 3.01 -11.43 -6.73
CA LEU A 4 3.39 -11.13 -8.11
C LEU A 4 4.27 -12.29 -8.61
N ASN A 5 3.73 -13.08 -9.55
CA ASN A 5 4.31 -14.38 -9.89
C ASN A 5 4.67 -14.48 -11.38
N ASN A 6 5.49 -13.55 -11.86
CA ASN A 6 6.10 -13.60 -13.18
C ASN A 6 7.59 -13.20 -13.13
N PRO A 7 8.44 -13.98 -12.43
CA PRO A 7 9.85 -13.66 -12.25
C PRO A 7 10.62 -13.58 -13.58
N LYS A 8 10.21 -14.36 -14.60
CA LYS A 8 10.81 -14.33 -15.94
C LYS A 8 10.69 -12.97 -16.62
N LYS A 9 9.61 -12.24 -16.33
CA LYS A 9 9.40 -10.84 -16.76
C LYS A 9 9.67 -9.83 -15.65
N ARG A 10 10.43 -10.20 -14.61
CA ARG A 10 10.77 -9.33 -13.47
C ARG A 10 9.53 -8.74 -12.78
N ASN A 11 8.43 -9.49 -12.76
CA ASN A 11 7.14 -9.07 -12.21
C ASN A 11 6.66 -7.72 -12.77
N ALA A 12 6.87 -7.51 -14.07
CA ALA A 12 6.37 -6.34 -14.76
C ALA A 12 4.83 -6.23 -14.60
N LEU A 13 4.36 -5.02 -14.28
CA LEU A 13 2.96 -4.62 -14.20
C LEU A 13 2.39 -4.42 -15.61
N SER A 14 2.33 -5.50 -16.37
CA SER A 14 1.55 -5.58 -17.60
C SER A 14 0.07 -5.33 -17.31
N LEU A 15 -0.73 -5.01 -18.33
CA LEU A 15 -2.17 -4.84 -18.19
C LEU A 15 -2.82 -6.07 -17.54
N SER A 16 -2.44 -7.28 -17.97
CA SER A 16 -2.95 -8.53 -17.38
C SER A 16 -2.55 -8.70 -15.91
N MET A 17 -1.33 -8.32 -15.52
CA MET A 17 -0.90 -8.34 -14.12
C MET A 17 -1.69 -7.34 -13.28
N LEU A 18 -1.94 -6.13 -13.81
CA LEU A 18 -2.72 -5.08 -13.15
C LEU A 18 -4.18 -5.49 -12.98
N GLU A 19 -4.81 -6.03 -14.02
CA GLU A 19 -6.19 -6.55 -13.95
C GLU A 19 -6.30 -7.69 -12.93
N SER A 20 -5.34 -8.61 -12.91
CA SER A 20 -5.28 -9.70 -11.92
C SER A 20 -5.09 -9.18 -10.49
N LEU A 21 -4.18 -8.22 -10.29
CA LEU A 21 -3.94 -7.61 -8.98
C LEU A 21 -5.18 -6.85 -8.49
N ARG A 22 -5.82 -6.07 -9.37
CA ARG A 22 -7.07 -5.35 -9.08
C ARG A 22 -8.15 -6.32 -8.62
N GLU A 23 -8.36 -7.40 -9.36
CA GLU A 23 -9.39 -8.39 -9.01
C GLU A 23 -9.09 -9.04 -7.66
N ASN A 24 -7.87 -9.54 -7.44
CA ASN A 24 -7.52 -10.17 -6.16
C ASN A 24 -7.68 -9.24 -4.95
N ILE A 25 -7.44 -7.93 -5.11
CA ILE A 25 -7.68 -6.96 -4.04
C ILE A 25 -9.19 -6.75 -3.84
N ARG A 26 -9.97 -6.61 -4.92
CA ARG A 26 -11.44 -6.41 -4.84
C ARG A 26 -12.16 -7.62 -4.25
N THR A 27 -11.91 -8.82 -4.75
CA THR A 27 -12.56 -10.05 -4.24
C THR A 27 -12.31 -10.23 -2.75
N GLY A 28 -11.14 -9.83 -2.25
CA GLY A 28 -10.84 -9.87 -0.82
C GLY A 28 -11.62 -8.84 0.00
N ALA A 29 -11.92 -7.67 -0.57
CA ALA A 29 -12.54 -6.55 0.15
C ALA A 29 -13.93 -6.89 0.70
N ASP A 30 -14.70 -7.70 -0.03
CA ASP A 30 -16.06 -8.11 0.32
C ASP A 30 -16.11 -9.26 1.35
N CYS A 31 -14.95 -9.84 1.69
CA CYS A 31 -14.86 -10.90 2.69
C CYS A 31 -14.78 -10.31 4.10
N ASP A 32 -15.77 -10.62 4.94
CA ASP A 32 -15.82 -10.16 6.33
C ASP A 32 -14.71 -10.76 7.21
N ASP A 33 -14.09 -11.88 6.79
CA ASP A 33 -12.95 -12.50 7.48
C ASP A 33 -11.59 -11.90 7.09
N LEU A 34 -11.53 -11.11 6.01
CA LEU A 34 -10.28 -10.46 5.63
C LEU A 34 -9.89 -9.39 6.66
N ARG A 35 -8.66 -9.45 7.17
CA ARG A 35 -8.12 -8.49 8.14
C ARG A 35 -6.97 -7.65 7.60
N VAL A 36 -6.17 -8.19 6.68
CA VAL A 36 -4.95 -7.57 6.15
C VAL A 36 -4.56 -8.25 4.84
N ILE A 37 -4.05 -7.47 3.88
CA ILE A 37 -3.48 -7.99 2.63
C ILE A 37 -1.96 -7.86 2.71
N ILE A 38 -1.25 -8.90 2.32
CA ILE A 38 0.21 -8.84 2.07
C ILE A 38 0.43 -9.00 0.58
N ILE A 39 1.08 -8.03 -0.05
CA ILE A 39 1.57 -8.10 -1.43
C ILE A 39 3.06 -8.43 -1.39
N SER A 40 3.43 -9.52 -2.05
CA SER A 40 4.82 -9.99 -2.16
C SER A 40 5.12 -10.38 -3.61
N ALA A 41 6.35 -10.78 -3.91
CA ALA A 41 6.76 -11.14 -5.26
C ALA A 41 7.64 -12.39 -5.28
N ALA A 42 7.55 -13.16 -6.36
CA ALA A 42 8.44 -14.29 -6.62
C ALA A 42 9.71 -13.83 -7.35
N GLY A 43 10.87 -14.36 -6.94
CA GLY A 43 12.17 -14.03 -7.55
C GLY A 43 12.80 -12.74 -7.02
N PRO A 44 13.93 -12.30 -7.61
CA PRO A 44 14.80 -11.26 -7.03
C PRO A 44 14.34 -9.81 -7.32
N VAL A 45 13.24 -9.63 -8.05
CA VAL A 45 12.70 -8.32 -8.41
C VAL A 45 11.27 -8.27 -7.90
N PHE A 46 10.97 -7.33 -7.00
CA PHE A 46 9.61 -7.11 -6.53
C PHE A 46 8.70 -6.72 -7.71
N SER A 47 9.07 -5.68 -8.44
CA SER A 47 8.49 -5.35 -9.74
C SER A 47 9.36 -4.35 -10.49
N SER A 48 9.54 -4.57 -11.80
CA SER A 48 10.23 -3.62 -12.67
C SER A 48 9.38 -2.43 -13.13
N GLY A 49 8.10 -2.36 -12.76
CA GLY A 49 7.13 -1.42 -13.32
C GLY A 49 6.45 -1.96 -14.57
N HIS A 50 5.97 -1.11 -15.48
CA HIS A 50 5.21 -1.55 -16.65
C HIS A 50 6.01 -2.47 -17.59
N ASP A 51 5.31 -3.38 -18.28
CA ASP A 51 5.90 -4.11 -19.42
C ASP A 51 6.07 -3.12 -20.59
N LEU A 52 7.30 -2.68 -20.85
CA LEU A 52 7.58 -1.69 -21.90
C LEU A 52 7.15 -2.16 -23.31
N LYS A 53 6.95 -3.48 -23.52
CA LYS A 53 6.42 -4.02 -24.77
C LYS A 53 4.95 -3.64 -25.01
N GLU A 54 4.23 -3.26 -23.96
CA GLU A 54 2.85 -2.74 -24.02
C GLU A 54 2.81 -1.21 -24.20
N LEU A 55 3.95 -0.53 -24.17
CA LEU A 55 4.04 0.93 -24.25
C LEU A 55 4.69 1.43 -25.55
N THR A 56 4.87 0.56 -26.55
CA THR A 56 5.37 0.96 -27.87
C THR A 56 4.32 1.74 -28.65
N SER A 57 4.77 2.54 -29.64
CA SER A 57 3.87 3.31 -30.51
C SER A 57 2.84 2.43 -31.25
N SER A 58 3.22 1.19 -31.59
CA SER A 58 2.35 0.22 -32.27
C SER A 58 1.13 -0.21 -31.46
N GLN A 59 1.15 -0.08 -30.13
CA GLN A 59 0.01 -0.42 -29.27
C GLN A 59 -1.09 0.65 -29.29
N GLY A 60 -0.74 1.89 -29.64
CA GLY A 60 -1.66 3.01 -29.75
C GLY A 60 -2.06 3.65 -28.41
N ARG A 61 -2.50 4.91 -28.50
CA ARG A 61 -2.83 5.76 -27.34
C ARG A 61 -3.93 5.19 -26.46
N GLU A 62 -4.92 4.52 -27.04
CA GLU A 62 -6.03 3.92 -26.30
C GLU A 62 -5.53 2.81 -25.36
N HIS A 63 -4.67 1.92 -25.85
CA HIS A 63 -4.06 0.88 -25.04
C HIS A 63 -3.20 1.47 -23.92
N HIS A 64 -2.36 2.46 -24.22
CA HIS A 64 -1.54 3.14 -23.19
C HIS A 64 -2.43 3.77 -22.11
N THR A 65 -3.53 4.41 -22.51
CA THR A 65 -4.50 5.00 -21.58
C THR A 65 -5.10 3.93 -20.67
N LYS A 66 -5.49 2.77 -21.24
CA LYS A 66 -6.00 1.65 -20.45
C LYS A 66 -4.96 1.14 -19.43
N VAL A 67 -3.71 0.99 -19.84
CA VAL A 67 -2.61 0.55 -18.94
C VAL A 67 -2.45 1.51 -17.76
N PHE A 68 -2.31 2.81 -18.01
CA PHE A 68 -2.09 3.80 -16.94
C PHE A 68 -3.33 4.01 -16.06
N ASN A 69 -4.54 3.96 -16.61
CA ASN A 69 -5.77 4.05 -15.83
C ASN A 69 -5.93 2.82 -14.92
N THR A 70 -5.73 1.61 -15.45
CA THR A 70 -5.80 0.39 -14.64
C THR A 70 -4.74 0.39 -13.54
N CYS A 71 -3.53 0.89 -13.83
CA CYS A 71 -2.49 1.07 -12.82
C CYS A 71 -2.93 2.04 -11.72
N THR A 72 -3.50 3.18 -12.10
CA THR A 72 -4.02 4.18 -11.15
C THR A 72 -5.12 3.59 -10.27
N GLU A 73 -6.07 2.86 -10.86
CA GLU A 73 -7.15 2.17 -10.13
C GLU A 73 -6.61 1.18 -9.10
N VAL A 74 -5.57 0.40 -9.44
CA VAL A 74 -4.92 -0.51 -8.48
C VAL A 74 -4.33 0.27 -7.31
N MET A 75 -3.60 1.36 -7.60
CA MET A 75 -2.95 2.15 -6.54
C MET A 75 -3.95 2.83 -5.61
N THR A 76 -5.05 3.37 -6.15
CA THR A 76 -6.12 3.96 -5.33
C THR A 76 -6.88 2.90 -4.56
N LEU A 77 -7.16 1.75 -5.18
CA LEU A 77 -7.83 0.63 -4.51
C LEU A 77 -7.05 0.13 -3.29
N ILE A 78 -5.71 0.10 -3.36
CA ILE A 78 -4.87 -0.23 -2.21
C ILE A 78 -5.11 0.73 -1.04
N GLN A 79 -5.32 2.02 -1.32
CA GLN A 79 -5.58 3.05 -0.31
C GLN A 79 -7.02 3.02 0.20
N ASP A 80 -7.96 2.56 -0.63
CA ASP A 80 -9.40 2.60 -0.35
C ASP A 80 -9.98 1.30 0.24
N VAL A 81 -9.29 0.15 0.06
CA VAL A 81 -9.74 -1.13 0.61
C VAL A 81 -9.82 -1.08 2.14
N PRO A 82 -10.86 -1.67 2.80
CA PRO A 82 -11.12 -1.49 4.23
C PRO A 82 -10.11 -2.14 5.17
N VAL A 83 -9.10 -2.85 4.63
CA VAL A 83 -8.06 -3.50 5.42
C VAL A 83 -6.69 -2.93 5.09
N PRO A 84 -5.72 -2.97 6.02
CA PRO A 84 -4.35 -2.57 5.71
C PRO A 84 -3.73 -3.45 4.62
N VAL A 85 -2.90 -2.83 3.79
CA VAL A 85 -2.11 -3.50 2.75
C VAL A 85 -0.63 -3.34 3.06
N ILE A 86 0.07 -4.46 3.20
CA ILE A 86 1.48 -4.54 3.52
C ILE A 86 2.25 -4.97 2.27
N ALA A 87 3.25 -4.20 1.85
CA ALA A 87 4.22 -4.65 0.86
C ALA A 87 5.38 -5.38 1.57
N MET A 88 5.66 -6.61 1.15
CA MET A 88 6.81 -7.40 1.59
C MET A 88 7.83 -7.46 0.45
N VAL A 89 8.83 -6.59 0.51
CA VAL A 89 9.73 -6.28 -0.61
C VAL A 89 11.07 -6.99 -0.43
N ASN A 90 11.29 -8.02 -1.24
CA ASN A 90 12.61 -8.63 -1.42
C ASN A 90 13.19 -8.24 -2.78
N GLY A 91 14.29 -7.49 -2.78
CA GLY A 91 14.99 -7.07 -3.99
C GLY A 91 14.48 -5.76 -4.60
N VAL A 92 14.47 -5.69 -5.93
CA VAL A 92 14.37 -4.42 -6.66
C VAL A 92 12.92 -3.99 -6.92
N ALA A 93 12.57 -2.72 -6.66
CA ALA A 93 11.29 -2.12 -7.04
C ALA A 93 11.53 -0.82 -7.84
N THR A 94 11.17 -0.82 -9.13
CA THR A 94 11.41 0.34 -10.01
C THR A 94 10.15 0.87 -10.69
N ALA A 95 10.13 2.18 -10.99
CA ALA A 95 9.05 2.85 -11.71
C ALA A 95 7.68 2.54 -11.06
N ALA A 96 6.73 1.96 -11.80
CA ALA A 96 5.42 1.58 -11.24
C ALA A 96 5.51 0.48 -10.16
N GLY A 97 6.61 -0.29 -10.09
CA GLY A 97 6.88 -1.19 -8.98
C GLY A 97 7.22 -0.43 -7.68
N CYS A 98 7.96 0.68 -7.79
CA CYS A 98 8.21 1.59 -6.66
C CYS A 98 6.94 2.37 -6.28
N GLN A 99 6.10 2.72 -7.27
CA GLN A 99 4.76 3.28 -7.03
C GLN A 99 3.90 2.34 -6.19
N LEU A 100 3.87 1.04 -6.55
CA LEU A 100 3.12 0.03 -5.80
C LEU A 100 3.55 -0.05 -4.33
N VAL A 101 4.87 0.01 -4.08
CA VAL A 101 5.42 0.06 -2.72
C VAL A 101 4.94 1.30 -1.98
N ALA A 102 5.11 2.48 -2.57
CA ALA A 102 4.72 3.76 -1.96
C ALA A 102 3.20 3.93 -1.77
N SER A 103 2.39 3.14 -2.48
CA SER A 103 0.93 3.12 -2.35
C SER A 103 0.43 2.22 -1.22
N CYS A 104 1.23 1.27 -0.73
CA CYS A 104 0.87 0.40 0.39
C CYS A 104 0.90 1.14 1.74
N ASP A 105 0.11 0.69 2.71
CA ASP A 105 0.02 1.34 4.02
C ASP A 105 1.27 1.10 4.88
N ILE A 106 1.87 -0.10 4.75
CA ILE A 106 3.06 -0.52 5.48
C ILE A 106 4.00 -1.22 4.51
N VAL A 107 5.31 -0.98 4.64
CA VAL A 107 6.32 -1.67 3.82
C VAL A 107 7.41 -2.26 4.72
N VAL A 108 7.65 -3.56 4.56
CA VAL A 108 8.81 -4.25 5.12
C VAL A 108 9.70 -4.67 3.95
N ALA A 109 10.98 -4.30 4.00
CA ALA A 109 11.93 -4.61 2.95
C ALA A 109 13.17 -5.33 3.49
N THR A 110 13.82 -6.11 2.63
CA THR A 110 15.16 -6.62 2.92
C THR A 110 16.20 -5.51 2.87
N ASP A 111 17.30 -5.64 3.60
CA ASP A 111 18.46 -4.73 3.55
C ASP A 111 19.05 -4.54 2.14
N LYS A 112 19.00 -5.59 1.30
CA LYS A 112 19.43 -5.58 -0.10
C LYS A 112 18.43 -4.96 -1.07
N SER A 113 17.21 -4.60 -0.62
CA SER A 113 16.20 -4.02 -1.51
C SER A 113 16.61 -2.64 -1.99
N THR A 114 16.22 -2.29 -3.21
CA THR A 114 16.48 -0.97 -3.81
C THR A 114 15.25 -0.41 -4.50
N PHE A 115 15.12 0.91 -4.48
CA PHE A 115 13.94 1.63 -4.95
C PHE A 115 14.34 2.73 -5.93
N ALA A 116 13.71 2.80 -7.10
CA ALA A 116 14.08 3.77 -8.12
C ALA A 116 12.93 4.21 -9.01
N THR A 117 13.08 5.37 -9.65
CA THR A 117 12.19 5.87 -10.71
C THR A 117 12.95 6.09 -12.03
N PRO A 118 13.49 5.03 -12.66
CA PRO A 118 14.43 5.14 -13.77
C PRO A 118 13.76 5.40 -15.13
N GLY A 119 12.48 5.78 -15.17
CA GLY A 119 11.74 5.96 -16.41
C GLY A 119 12.37 7.02 -17.34
N VAL A 120 13.04 8.02 -16.76
CA VAL A 120 13.82 9.01 -17.52
C VAL A 120 14.89 8.39 -18.41
N ASN A 121 15.51 7.28 -17.99
CA ASN A 121 16.55 6.58 -18.75
C ASN A 121 16.00 5.91 -20.03
N VAL A 122 14.68 5.75 -20.13
CA VAL A 122 13.99 5.20 -21.31
C VAL A 122 13.08 6.24 -21.97
N GLY A 123 13.25 7.52 -21.65
CA GLY A 123 12.46 8.62 -22.24
C GLY A 123 11.02 8.73 -21.74
N LEU A 124 10.67 8.06 -20.63
CA LEU A 124 9.32 8.10 -20.05
C LEU A 124 9.38 8.52 -18.58
N PHE A 125 9.23 9.82 -18.33
CA PHE A 125 9.24 10.35 -16.97
C PHE A 125 8.20 9.63 -16.08
N CYS A 126 8.60 9.25 -14.86
CA CYS A 126 7.77 8.50 -13.91
C CYS A 126 6.71 9.38 -13.24
N SER A 127 5.84 10.04 -14.02
CA SER A 127 4.83 10.98 -13.53
C SER A 127 3.79 10.33 -12.62
N THR A 128 3.31 9.13 -12.94
CA THR A 128 2.37 8.39 -12.07
C THR A 128 3.06 7.85 -10.82
N PRO A 129 4.27 7.25 -10.86
CA PRO A 129 5.04 6.96 -9.63
C PRO A 129 5.31 8.19 -8.76
N ALA A 130 5.54 9.36 -9.36
CA ALA A 130 5.79 10.60 -8.62
C ALA A 130 4.64 10.99 -7.69
N VAL A 131 3.39 10.59 -7.99
CA VAL A 131 2.22 10.86 -7.14
C VAL A 131 2.38 10.19 -5.78
N ALA A 132 2.73 8.90 -5.75
CA ALA A 132 2.89 8.15 -4.51
C ALA A 132 4.20 8.52 -3.82
N ILE A 133 5.31 8.56 -4.57
CA ILE A 133 6.64 8.84 -4.00
C ILE A 133 6.72 10.25 -3.43
N GLY A 134 6.15 11.25 -4.12
CA GLY A 134 6.10 12.63 -3.63
C GLY A 134 5.26 12.83 -2.36
N ARG A 135 4.42 11.84 -1.99
CA ARG A 135 3.68 11.81 -0.71
C ARG A 135 4.40 11.00 0.37
N ALA A 136 5.36 10.16 -0.01
CA ALA A 136 6.09 9.28 0.90
C ALA A 136 7.43 9.89 1.39
N VAL A 137 8.17 10.57 0.49
CA VAL A 137 9.51 11.09 0.80
C VAL A 137 9.61 12.61 0.68
N PRO A 138 10.62 13.26 1.28
CA PRO A 138 10.85 14.69 1.10
C PRO A 138 10.98 15.08 -0.37
N ARG A 139 10.48 16.26 -0.73
CA ARG A 139 10.48 16.77 -2.11
C ARG A 139 11.84 16.64 -2.81
N LYS A 140 12.95 16.92 -2.11
CA LYS A 140 14.29 16.86 -2.71
C LYS A 140 14.71 15.43 -3.09
N VAL A 141 14.43 14.46 -2.22
CA VAL A 141 14.67 13.04 -2.48
C VAL A 141 13.81 12.59 -3.67
N ALA A 142 12.50 12.89 -3.66
CA ALA A 142 11.61 12.53 -4.76
C ALA A 142 12.08 13.09 -6.11
N MET A 143 12.42 14.38 -6.17
CA MET A 143 12.85 15.00 -7.43
C MET A 143 14.20 14.47 -7.92
N GLU A 144 15.14 14.18 -7.02
CA GLU A 144 16.41 13.57 -7.39
C GLU A 144 16.21 12.17 -7.99
N MET A 145 15.43 11.31 -7.34
CA MET A 145 15.07 9.99 -7.88
C MET A 145 14.39 10.12 -9.25
N LEU A 146 13.47 11.06 -9.41
CA LEU A 146 12.69 11.25 -10.64
C LEU A 146 13.52 11.80 -11.81
N PHE A 147 14.44 12.73 -11.54
CA PHE A 147 15.27 13.36 -12.58
C PHE A 147 16.47 12.50 -12.97
N THR A 148 17.06 11.77 -12.02
CA THR A 148 18.28 11.00 -12.29
C THR A 148 18.01 9.53 -12.56
N GLY A 149 16.85 9.02 -12.12
CA GLY A 149 16.55 7.59 -12.15
C GLY A 149 17.39 6.76 -11.19
N SER A 150 18.23 7.38 -10.35
CA SER A 150 19.15 6.69 -9.44
C SER A 150 18.38 5.92 -8.37
N PRO A 151 18.81 4.70 -8.01
CA PRO A 151 18.21 3.96 -6.93
C PRO A 151 18.62 4.53 -5.57
N ILE A 152 17.73 4.41 -4.59
CA ILE A 152 18.06 4.55 -3.16
C ILE A 152 18.08 3.16 -2.51
N SER A 153 18.92 3.00 -1.48
CA SER A 153 19.00 1.76 -0.69
C SER A 153 17.76 1.57 0.19
N ALA A 154 17.56 0.37 0.73
CA ALA A 154 16.51 0.13 1.73
C ALA A 154 16.68 1.00 2.97
N HIS A 155 17.92 1.24 3.40
CA HIS A 155 18.21 2.10 4.56
C HIS A 155 17.86 3.56 4.30
N ASP A 156 18.19 4.09 3.12
CA ASP A 156 17.80 5.45 2.72
C ASP A 156 16.28 5.57 2.55
N ALA A 157 15.65 4.54 1.98
CA ALA A 157 14.20 4.46 1.85
C ALA A 157 13.51 4.51 3.23
N LEU A 158 14.07 3.83 4.24
CA LEU A 158 13.58 3.88 5.62
C LEU A 158 13.80 5.28 6.22
N LEU A 159 15.01 5.83 6.07
CA LEU A 159 15.38 7.15 6.57
C LEU A 159 14.44 8.25 6.05
N HIS A 160 14.00 8.13 4.78
CA HIS A 160 13.16 9.11 4.12
C HIS A 160 11.66 8.81 4.19
N GLY A 161 11.25 7.74 4.86
CA GLY A 161 9.83 7.41 5.06
C GLY A 161 9.15 6.72 3.87
N LEU A 162 9.91 6.25 2.87
CA LEU A 162 9.36 5.44 1.77
C LEU A 162 8.90 4.06 2.25
N ILE A 163 9.58 3.51 3.26
CA ILE A 163 9.27 2.20 3.83
C ILE A 163 9.25 2.24 5.36
N SER A 164 8.62 1.24 5.98
CA SER A 164 8.39 1.21 7.43
C SER A 164 9.46 0.43 8.20
N LYS A 165 10.06 -0.60 7.59
CA LYS A 165 11.10 -1.45 8.20
C LYS A 165 12.09 -2.00 7.19
N VAL A 166 13.34 -2.15 7.63
CA VAL A 166 14.40 -2.89 6.95
C VAL A 166 14.85 -4.04 7.85
N VAL A 167 14.96 -5.24 7.28
CA VAL A 167 15.37 -6.45 8.01
C VAL A 167 16.26 -7.33 7.12
N PRO A 168 17.07 -8.23 7.68
CA PRO A 168 17.73 -9.27 6.90
C PRO A 168 16.72 -10.14 6.13
N GLU A 169 17.12 -10.70 4.99
CA GLU A 169 16.23 -11.49 4.12
C GLU A 169 15.57 -12.66 4.84
N GLU A 170 16.31 -13.36 5.69
CA GLU A 170 15.84 -14.50 6.48
C GLU A 170 14.77 -14.11 7.52
N ARG A 171 14.66 -12.83 7.88
CA ARG A 171 13.65 -12.31 8.83
C ARG A 171 12.48 -11.60 8.16
N LEU A 172 12.50 -11.46 6.82
CA LEU A 172 11.50 -10.68 6.09
C LEU A 172 10.08 -11.20 6.31
N GLU A 173 9.89 -12.51 6.18
CA GLU A 173 8.58 -13.14 6.33
C GLU A 173 8.11 -13.10 7.78
N GLU A 174 8.99 -13.43 8.74
CA GLU A 174 8.71 -13.36 10.18
C GLU A 174 8.19 -11.96 10.57
N GLU A 175 8.91 -10.91 10.19
CA GLU A 175 8.59 -9.54 10.58
C GLU A 175 7.32 -9.01 9.90
N THR A 176 7.11 -9.38 8.64
CA THR A 176 5.87 -9.03 7.92
C THR A 176 4.66 -9.72 8.54
N LEU A 177 4.78 -11.02 8.86
CA LEU A 177 3.71 -11.77 9.50
C LEU A 177 3.45 -11.28 10.93
N ALA A 178 4.48 -10.87 11.67
CA ALA A 178 4.30 -10.27 12.99
C ALA A 178 3.48 -8.98 12.95
N ILE A 179 3.66 -8.13 11.93
CA ILE A 179 2.80 -6.95 11.71
C ILE A 179 1.38 -7.37 11.35
N ALA A 180 1.22 -8.27 10.38
CA ALA A 180 -0.08 -8.76 9.96
C ALA A 180 -0.88 -9.39 11.11
N GLN A 181 -0.23 -10.21 11.95
CA GLN A 181 -0.85 -10.81 13.13
C GLN A 181 -1.30 -9.78 14.16
N ARG A 182 -0.57 -8.67 14.34
CA ARG A 182 -1.01 -7.57 15.21
C ARG A 182 -2.27 -6.91 14.65
N VAL A 183 -2.35 -6.68 13.34
CA VAL A 183 -3.57 -6.18 12.70
C VAL A 183 -4.74 -7.14 12.91
N CYS A 184 -4.54 -8.46 12.73
CA CYS A 184 -5.58 -9.47 12.95
C CYS A 184 -6.12 -9.52 14.38
N ARG A 185 -5.39 -8.98 15.37
CA ARG A 185 -5.83 -8.91 16.78
C ARG A 185 -6.66 -7.66 17.08
N THR A 186 -6.94 -6.81 16.09
CA THR A 186 -7.73 -5.59 16.23
C THR A 186 -9.10 -5.74 15.58
N SER A 187 -10.00 -4.80 15.87
CA SER A 187 -11.31 -4.73 15.21
C SER A 187 -11.19 -4.28 13.75
N ARG A 188 -11.59 -5.14 12.80
CA ARG A 188 -11.69 -4.84 11.37
C ARG A 188 -12.45 -3.52 11.09
N PRO A 189 -13.71 -3.32 11.54
CA PRO A 189 -14.45 -2.11 11.18
C PRO A 189 -13.83 -0.84 11.78
N VAL A 190 -13.19 -0.92 12.96
CA VAL A 190 -12.46 0.22 13.56
C VAL A 190 -11.23 0.57 12.72
N VAL A 191 -10.46 -0.43 12.27
CA VAL A 191 -9.30 -0.23 11.37
C VAL A 191 -9.74 0.36 10.03
N ALA A 192 -10.82 -0.17 9.44
CA ALA A 192 -11.38 0.32 8.19
C ALA A 192 -11.77 1.81 8.28
N LEU A 193 -12.48 2.17 9.35
CA LEU A 193 -12.87 3.55 9.63
C LEU A 193 -11.65 4.45 9.79
N GLY A 194 -10.64 4.00 10.53
CA GLY A 194 -9.39 4.73 10.72
C GLY A 194 -8.63 4.97 9.42
N LYS A 195 -8.44 3.92 8.60
CA LYS A 195 -7.76 4.01 7.30
C LYS A 195 -8.46 4.98 6.35
N ALA A 196 -9.76 4.81 6.15
CA ALA A 196 -10.54 5.68 5.27
C ALA A 196 -10.51 7.16 5.74
N THR A 197 -10.56 7.38 7.05
CA THR A 197 -10.49 8.72 7.64
C THR A 197 -9.11 9.34 7.48
N PHE A 198 -8.05 8.56 7.67
CA PHE A 198 -6.67 9.00 7.46
C PHE A 198 -6.47 9.51 6.04
N GLN A 199 -6.88 8.73 5.02
CA GLN A 199 -6.73 9.14 3.63
C GLN A 199 -7.53 10.42 3.32
N ARG A 200 -8.76 10.51 3.82
CA ARG A 200 -9.61 11.70 3.62
C ARG A 200 -9.02 12.95 4.24
N GLN A 201 -8.58 12.90 5.50
CA GLN A 201 -8.10 14.08 6.22
C GLN A 201 -6.77 14.59 5.66
N MET A 202 -5.91 13.70 5.15
CA MET A 202 -4.60 14.08 4.59
C MET A 202 -4.71 15.01 3.38
N ALA A 203 -5.85 15.01 2.68
CA ALA A 203 -6.11 15.90 1.55
C ALA A 203 -6.74 17.26 1.96
N GLN A 204 -7.00 17.47 3.24
CA GLN A 204 -7.73 18.64 3.75
C GLN A 204 -6.80 19.66 4.42
N GLY A 205 -7.24 20.92 4.48
CA GLY A 205 -6.64 21.92 5.36
C GLY A 205 -6.91 21.60 6.83
N ARG A 206 -6.02 22.04 7.73
CA ARG A 206 -6.02 21.67 9.16
C ARG A 206 -7.38 21.72 9.86
N ALA A 207 -8.15 22.80 9.68
CA ALA A 207 -9.44 22.96 10.35
C ALA A 207 -10.48 21.92 9.89
N ALA A 208 -10.57 21.68 8.57
CA ALA A 208 -11.45 20.67 8.00
C ALA A 208 -10.99 19.24 8.36
N ALA A 209 -9.68 19.01 8.43
CA ALA A 209 -9.11 17.73 8.88
C ALA A 209 -9.53 17.39 10.31
N TYR A 210 -9.42 18.33 11.26
CA TYR A 210 -9.88 18.12 12.64
C TYR A 210 -11.40 17.97 12.75
N ALA A 211 -12.18 18.75 12.00
CA ALA A 211 -13.64 18.59 11.98
C ALA A 211 -14.05 17.19 11.51
N THR A 212 -13.40 16.68 10.45
CA THR A 212 -13.62 15.32 9.94
C THR A 212 -13.21 14.28 10.98
N ALA A 213 -11.99 14.38 11.53
CA ALA A 213 -11.46 13.40 12.48
C ALA A 213 -12.26 13.34 13.79
N SER A 214 -12.63 14.48 14.37
CA SER A 214 -13.42 14.53 15.61
C SER A 214 -14.81 13.93 15.43
N LYS A 215 -15.48 14.18 14.30
CA LYS A 215 -16.77 13.55 13.98
C LYS A 215 -16.63 12.03 13.91
N VAL A 216 -15.62 11.54 13.19
CA VAL A 216 -15.34 10.11 13.06
C VAL A 216 -15.01 9.48 14.42
N MET A 217 -14.28 10.17 15.30
CA MET A 217 -14.01 9.67 16.65
C MET A 217 -15.30 9.44 17.46
N VAL A 218 -16.27 10.36 17.36
CA VAL A 218 -17.60 10.18 17.98
C VAL A 218 -18.35 9.00 17.35
N ASP A 219 -18.33 8.87 16.02
CA ASP A 219 -18.94 7.74 15.33
C ASP A 219 -18.29 6.40 15.73
N ASN A 220 -16.97 6.37 15.91
CA ASN A 220 -16.22 5.20 16.37
C ASN A 220 -16.59 4.79 17.80
N LEU A 221 -16.85 5.75 18.68
CA LEU A 221 -17.35 5.48 20.05
C LEU A 221 -18.74 4.85 20.04
N ALA A 222 -19.56 5.12 19.02
CA ALA A 222 -20.88 4.49 18.88
C ALA A 222 -20.83 3.06 18.29
N MET A 223 -19.64 2.57 17.92
CA MET A 223 -19.47 1.20 17.42
C MET A 223 -19.37 0.19 18.56
N ARG A 224 -19.90 -1.02 18.35
CA ARG A 224 -19.81 -2.12 19.33
C ARG A 224 -18.37 -2.42 19.74
N ASP A 225 -17.47 -2.57 18.77
CA ASP A 225 -16.05 -2.81 19.03
C ASP A 225 -15.35 -1.60 19.67
N GLY A 226 -15.83 -0.38 19.43
CA GLY A 226 -15.34 0.82 20.12
C GLY A 226 -15.60 0.76 21.63
N GLN A 227 -16.84 0.43 22.03
CA GLN A 227 -17.23 0.28 23.43
C GLN A 227 -16.62 -0.95 24.10
N GLU A 228 -16.53 -2.08 23.41
CA GLU A 228 -15.88 -3.29 23.94
C GLU A 228 -14.40 -3.05 24.23
N GLY A 229 -13.68 -2.35 23.34
CA GLY A 229 -12.28 -2.03 23.57
C GLY A 229 -12.06 -1.18 24.83
N ILE A 230 -12.91 -0.16 25.03
CA ILE A 230 -12.88 0.69 26.23
C ILE A 230 -13.21 -0.11 27.48
N ARG A 231 -14.29 -0.92 27.43
CA ARG A 231 -14.73 -1.75 28.55
C ARG A 231 -13.66 -2.76 28.97
N ALA A 232 -13.10 -3.49 28.01
CA ALA A 232 -12.05 -4.46 28.26
C ALA A 232 -10.81 -3.83 28.90
N PHE A 233 -10.43 -2.63 28.47
CA PHE A 233 -9.33 -1.87 29.08
C PHE A 233 -9.61 -1.50 30.54
N ILE A 234 -10.80 -0.95 30.83
CA ILE A 234 -11.23 -0.59 32.20
C ILE A 234 -11.26 -1.83 33.10
N GLU A 235 -11.77 -2.95 32.59
CA GLU A 235 -11.89 -4.23 33.30
C GLU A 235 -10.59 -5.05 33.33
N LYS A 236 -9.50 -4.55 32.73
CA LYS A 236 -8.18 -5.22 32.63
C LYS A 236 -8.24 -6.63 32.03
N ARG A 237 -9.11 -6.83 31.03
CA ARG A 237 -9.22 -8.08 30.27
C ARG A 237 -8.87 -7.87 28.79
N ARG A 238 -8.73 -8.96 28.05
CA ARG A 238 -8.60 -8.87 26.58
C ARG A 238 -9.98 -8.58 25.97
N PRO A 239 -10.05 -7.70 24.95
CA PRO A 239 -11.28 -7.45 24.23
C PRO A 239 -11.66 -8.65 23.34
N VAL A 240 -12.96 -8.84 23.13
CA VAL A 240 -13.54 -9.81 22.20
C VAL A 240 -14.29 -9.06 21.12
N TRP A 241 -13.68 -8.92 19.95
CA TRP A 241 -14.24 -8.13 18.85
C TRP A 241 -15.38 -8.86 18.15
N SER A 242 -16.51 -8.17 17.93
CA SER A 242 -17.60 -8.69 17.10
C SER A 242 -17.29 -8.58 15.60
N HIS A 243 -16.44 -7.62 15.22
CA HIS A 243 -16.14 -7.26 13.83
C HIS A 243 -17.33 -6.74 13.01
N GLU A 244 -18.48 -6.52 13.67
CA GLU A 244 -19.67 -5.98 13.03
C GLU A 244 -19.57 -4.45 12.91
N ALA A 245 -19.90 -3.90 11.74
CA ALA A 245 -19.93 -2.46 11.51
C ALA A 245 -21.12 -1.75 12.22
N GLY A 246 -22.00 -2.52 12.89
CA GLY A 246 -23.20 -2.00 13.52
C GLY A 246 -22.91 -1.10 14.74
N LYS A 247 -23.75 -0.09 14.92
CA LYS A 247 -23.76 0.75 16.11
C LYS A 247 -24.22 -0.06 17.34
N THR A 248 -23.83 0.34 18.54
CA THR A 248 -24.53 -0.07 19.76
C THR A 248 -25.94 0.52 19.68
N HIS A 249 -26.93 -0.33 19.41
CA HIS A 249 -28.33 0.00 19.68
C HIS A 249 -28.61 -0.39 21.13
N ASP A 250 -28.76 0.64 21.97
CA ASP A 250 -29.76 0.75 23.03
C ASP A 250 -30.10 2.24 23.17
#